data_AF-A0A173KZD7-F1
#
_entry.id   AF-A0A173KZD7-F1
#
_cell.length_a   1.000
_cell.length_b   1.000
_cell.length_c   1.000
_cell.angle_alpha   90.00
_cell.angle_beta   90.00
_cell.angle_gamma   90.00
#
_symmetry.space_group_name_H-M   'P 1'
#
loop_
_entity.id
_entity.type
_entity.pdbx_description
1 polymer ?
#
loop_
_entity_poly.entity_id
_entity_poly.type
_entity_poly.pdbx_seq_one_letter_code
_entity_poly.pdbx_strand_id
1 'polypeptide(L)' 'MAGQPYSDVGKAVAEEGQVLLDGPDGIAIALTPEAAEMTGWELIRAAAEARLQLRES' A
#
# COMPACT_ATOMS: atom_id res chain seq x y z
N MET A 1 -17.24 -10.39 -1.38
CA MET A 1 -17.03 -10.32 0.07
C MET A 1 -15.68 -9.65 0.27
N ALA A 2 -15.63 -8.40 0.72
CA ALA A 2 -14.36 -7.83 1.14
C ALA A 2 -13.98 -8.49 2.49
N GLY A 3 -12.78 -9.06 2.59
CA GLY A 3 -12.27 -9.57 3.85
C GLY A 3 -12.12 -8.46 4.88
N GLN A 4 -11.86 -8.82 6.14
CA GLN A 4 -11.47 -7.83 7.14
C GLN A 4 -10.24 -7.05 6.66
N PRO A 5 -10.15 -5.73 6.91
CA PRO A 5 -8.96 -4.96 6.58
C PRO A 5 -7.73 -5.52 7.28
N TYR A 6 -6.63 -5.69 6.55
CA TYR A 6 -5.34 -6.07 7.14
C TYR A 6 -4.79 -4.91 7.97
N SER A 7 -4.28 -5.21 9.16
CA SER A 7 -3.67 -4.23 10.07
C SER A 7 -2.13 -4.25 10.04
N ASP A 8 -1.54 -5.27 9.42
CA ASP A 8 -0.10 -5.41 9.28
C ASP A 8 0.43 -4.53 8.14
N VAL A 9 1.66 -4.05 8.30
CA VAL A 9 2.33 -3.24 7.27
C VAL A 9 2.78 -4.11 6.11
N GLY A 10 2.53 -3.67 4.87
CA GLY A 10 3.19 -4.21 3.69
C GLY A 10 4.67 -3.84 3.69
N LYS A 11 5.53 -4.74 3.19
CA LYS A 11 6.98 -4.48 3.04
C LYS A 11 7.31 -4.23 1.57
N ALA A 12 8.16 -3.25 1.31
CA ALA A 12 8.68 -2.98 -0.03
C ALA A 12 10.19 -3.26 -0.09
N VAL A 13 10.64 -3.93 -1.15
CA VAL A 13 12.06 -4.21 -1.41
C VAL A 13 12.43 -3.82 -2.84
N ALA A 14 13.67 -3.35 -3.04
CA ALA A 14 14.20 -3.06 -4.37
C ALA A 14 14.95 -4.29 -4.91
N GLU A 15 14.61 -4.73 -6.11
CA GLU A 15 15.19 -5.91 -6.76
C GLU A 15 15.24 -5.68 -8.28
N GLU A 16 16.42 -5.82 -8.88
CA GLU A 16 16.63 -5.73 -10.34
C GLU A 16 16.02 -4.49 -11.04
N GLY A 17 16.02 -3.33 -10.35
CA GLY A 17 15.48 -2.08 -10.89
C GLY A 17 13.95 -1.94 -10.75
N GLN A 18 13.32 -2.85 -10.03
CA GLN A 18 11.91 -2.84 -9.67
C GLN A 18 11.75 -2.69 -8.15
N VAL A 19 10.55 -2.36 -7.73
CA VAL A 19 10.13 -2.40 -6.32
C VAL A 19 9.07 -3.47 -6.18
N LEU A 20 9.35 -4.47 -5.34
CA LEU A 20 8.36 -5.48 -4.96
C LEU A 20 7.67 -5.02 -3.69
N LEU A 21 6.35 -4.89 -3.72
CA LEU A 21 5.51 -4.63 -2.56
C LEU A 21 4.79 -5.92 -2.17
N ASP A 22 5.14 -6.46 -1.00
CA ASP A 22 4.50 -7.63 -0.43
C ASP A 22 3.06 -7.30 -0.07
N GLY A 23 2.14 -7.99 -0.71
CA GLY A 23 0.74 -8.01 -0.33
C GLY A 23 0.46 -9.04 0.77
N PRO A 24 -0.67 -8.89 1.46
CA PRO A 24 -1.18 -9.94 2.31
C PRO A 24 -1.34 -11.25 1.51
N ASP A 25 -1.18 -12.38 2.19
CA ASP A 25 -1.24 -13.73 1.59
C ASP A 25 -0.08 -14.08 0.63
N GLY A 26 1.00 -13.30 0.66
CA GLY A 26 2.24 -13.59 -0.08
C GLY A 26 2.18 -13.24 -1.57
N ILE A 27 1.17 -12.46 -1.98
CA ILE A 27 1.08 -11.94 -3.35
C ILE A 27 1.84 -10.62 -3.41
N ALA A 28 3.03 -10.64 -4.01
CA ALA A 28 3.79 -9.41 -4.27
C ALA A 28 3.35 -8.77 -5.60
N ILE A 29 3.31 -7.43 -5.63
CA ILE A 29 3.21 -6.67 -6.87
C ILE A 29 4.55 -6.02 -7.19
N ALA A 30 4.93 -6.02 -8.48
CA ALA A 30 6.13 -5.35 -8.96
C ALA A 30 5.77 -3.99 -9.54
N LEU A 31 6.53 -2.96 -9.15
CA LEU A 31 6.36 -1.57 -9.56
C LEU A 31 7.68 -1.07 -10.16
N THR A 32 7.60 -0.13 -11.11
CA THR A 32 8.76 0.70 -11.44
C THR A 32 9.09 1.61 -10.26
N PRO A 33 10.31 2.16 -10.18
CA PRO A 33 10.67 3.10 -9.11
C PRO A 33 9.69 4.29 -9.01
N GLU A 34 9.31 4.87 -10.15
CA GLU A 34 8.40 6.01 -10.21
C GLU A 34 6.98 5.63 -9.76
N ALA A 35 6.50 4.46 -10.20
CA ALA A 35 5.19 3.96 -9.80
C ALA A 35 5.14 3.66 -8.30
N ALA A 36 6.23 3.12 -7.72
CA ALA A 36 6.34 2.86 -6.29
C ALA A 36 6.29 4.16 -5.47
N GLU A 37 7.03 5.19 -5.89
CA GLU A 37 7.02 6.49 -5.22
C GLU A 37 5.62 7.10 -5.24
N MET A 38 4.98 7.19 -6.41
CA MET A 38 3.63 7.73 -6.54
C MET A 38 2.61 6.94 -5.74
N THR A 39 2.72 5.61 -5.73
CA THR A 39 1.83 4.74 -4.94
C THR A 39 1.97 5.03 -3.45
N GLY A 40 3.21 5.20 -2.95
CA GLY A 40 3.45 5.56 -1.56
C GLY A 40 2.78 6.87 -1.15
N TRP A 41 2.87 7.89 -2.00
CA TRP A 41 2.18 9.17 -1.77
C TRP A 41 0.65 9.04 -1.74
N GLU A 42 0.08 8.31 -2.70
CA GLU A 42 -1.38 8.07 -2.74
C GLU A 42 -1.86 7.26 -1.53
N LEU A 43 -1.09 6.27 -1.05
CA LEU A 43 -1.42 5.53 0.17
C LEU A 43 -1.45 6.43 1.41
N ILE A 44 -0.49 7.34 1.56
CA ILE A 44 -0.46 8.30 2.68
C ILE A 44 -1.68 9.23 2.61
N ARG A 45 -1.99 9.76 1.42
CA ARG A 45 -3.16 10.59 1.18
C ARG A 45 -4.46 9.86 1.55
N ALA A 46 -4.67 8.66 1.02
CA ALA A 46 -5.85 7.85 1.28
C ALA A 46 -5.99 7.48 2.76
N ALA A 47 -4.88 7.19 3.45
CA ALA A 47 -4.90 6.92 4.89
C ALA A 47 -5.35 8.15 5.71
N ALA A 48 -4.96 9.36 5.31
CA ALA A 48 -5.42 10.59 5.93
C ALA A 48 -6.93 10.80 5.71
N GLU A 49 -7.41 10.61 4.48
CA GLU A 49 -8.84 10.70 4.13
C GLU A 49 -9.68 9.69 4.92
N ALA A 50 -9.24 8.44 5.01
CA ALA A 50 -9.92 7.40 5.78
C ALA A 50 -10.03 7.75 7.27
N ARG A 51 -8.97 8.32 7.87
CA ARG A 51 -9.02 8.80 9.27
C ARG A 51 -10.02 9.93 9.48
N LEU A 52 -10.22 10.80 8.48
CA LEU A 52 -11.24 11.83 8.54
C LEU A 52 -12.64 11.23 8.49
N GLN A 53 -12.88 10.28 7.57
CA GLN A 53 -14.17 9.58 7.44
C GLN A 53 -14.59 8.89 8.75
N LEU A 54 -13.64 8.27 9.45
CA LEU A 54 -13.89 7.62 10.75
C LEU A 54 -14.25 8.59 11.88
N ARG A 55 -13.90 9.89 11.77
CA ARG A 55 -14.25 10.90 12.78
C ARG A 55 -15.65 11.47 12.60
N GLU A 56 -16.18 11.41 11.40
CA GLU A 56 -17.52 11.88 11.04
C GLU A 56 -18.60 10.78 11.18
N SER A 57 -18.22 9.57 11.60
CA SER A 57 -19.11 8.40 11.79
C SER A 57 -19.49 8.15 13.24
#